data_AF-A0A841V7U1-F1
#
_entry.id   AF-A0A841V7U1-F1
#
_cell.length_a   1.000
_cell.length_b   1.000
_cell.length_c   1.000
_cell.angle_alpha   90.00
_cell.angle_beta   90.00
_cell.angle_gamma   90.00
#
_symmetry.space_group_name_H-M   'P 1'
#
loop_
_entity.id
_entity.type
_entity.pdbx_description
1 polymer ?
#
loop_
_entity_poly.entity_id
_entity_poly.type
_entity_poly.pdbx_seq_one_letter_code
_entity_poly.pdbx_strand_id
1 'polypeptide(L)'
;KSGFDELTAQRFILQCVLTMFAEDRGLLPRDLFISCVQECLNGGNSYDVLGGLFQQMNQPGITPVGKYQGVDYFNGGLFSIIHPIELTNKELEFLDVAARQDWSKIRLAIFGNIFEGTANAEERHTYGMHFTSEADIMKIVRPTISRYWEERIEQAGKIGELNTLQLELQQYKILDPACGSGNFLYVAYQELKRIEQLLIEKIAERRRSANDQLQISFVTPKQFYGMDINPFAVELARVTLMIARKVAIDKFNLTEASLPLDTLDSNIICADALFTDWQKADAIIGNPPFLGGKKLRIKLGDEYAE
;
A
#
# COMPACT_ATOMS: atom_id res chain seq x y z
N LYS A 1 6.61 -5.99 26.40
CA LYS A 1 6.32 -6.71 27.67
C LYS A 1 4.92 -7.31 27.55
N SER A 2 4.67 -8.46 28.20
CA SER A 2 3.40 -9.18 28.35
C SER A 2 2.68 -9.70 27.09
N GLY A 3 2.96 -10.96 26.72
CA GLY A 3 1.91 -11.87 26.22
C GLY A 3 1.54 -11.86 24.73
N PHE A 4 2.04 -10.92 23.93
CA PHE A 4 1.76 -10.86 22.48
C PHE A 4 2.96 -11.31 21.65
N ASP A 5 2.70 -12.02 20.56
CA ASP A 5 3.73 -12.30 19.56
C ASP A 5 4.08 -11.04 18.76
N GLU A 6 5.23 -11.09 18.08
CA GLU A 6 5.78 -9.96 17.34
C GLU A 6 4.86 -9.50 16.20
N LEU A 7 4.27 -10.44 15.48
CA LEU A 7 3.37 -10.16 14.36
C LEU A 7 2.11 -9.42 14.82
N THR A 8 1.58 -9.77 15.99
CA THR A 8 0.44 -9.11 16.61
C THR A 8 0.74 -7.63 16.88
N ALA A 9 1.90 -7.34 17.47
CA ALA A 9 2.31 -5.96 17.75
C ALA A 9 2.56 -5.17 16.46
N GLN A 10 3.22 -5.79 15.48
CA GLN A 10 3.47 -5.22 14.16
C GLN A 10 2.16 -4.85 13.43
N ARG A 11 1.18 -5.75 13.42
CA ARG A 11 -0.13 -5.50 12.81
C ARG A 11 -0.89 -4.38 13.51
N PHE A 12 -0.87 -4.34 14.85
CA PHE A 12 -1.47 -3.24 15.61
C PHE A 12 -0.84 -1.88 15.25
N ILE A 13 0.48 -1.82 15.09
CA ILE A 13 1.18 -0.61 14.66
C ILE A 13 0.75 -0.20 13.24
N LEU A 14 0.62 -1.15 12.31
CA LEU A 14 0.12 -0.85 10.96
C LEU A 14 -1.31 -0.32 10.99
N GLN A 15 -2.16 -0.84 11.87
CA GLN A 15 -3.53 -0.35 12.04
C GLN A 15 -3.52 1.10 12.49
N CYS A 16 -2.72 1.44 13.50
CA CYS A 16 -2.51 2.83 13.92
C CYS A 16 -2.01 3.72 12.76
N VAL A 17 -1.00 3.28 12.00
CA VAL A 17 -0.44 4.04 10.87
C VAL A 17 -1.49 4.32 9.80
N LEU A 18 -2.27 3.29 9.42
CA LEU A 18 -3.34 3.45 8.43
C LEU A 18 -4.45 4.38 8.95
N THR A 19 -4.80 4.29 10.23
CA THR A 19 -5.80 5.17 10.87
C THR A 19 -5.34 6.63 10.92
N MET A 20 -4.08 6.89 11.29
CA MET A 20 -3.50 8.25 11.25
C MET A 20 -3.50 8.83 9.83
N PHE A 21 -3.09 8.03 8.84
CA PHE A 21 -3.15 8.43 7.43
C PHE A 21 -4.59 8.71 6.96
N ALA A 22 -5.53 7.86 7.36
CA ALA A 22 -6.93 7.96 6.96
C ALA A 22 -7.58 9.24 7.51
N GLU A 23 -7.31 9.58 8.76
CA GLU A 23 -7.76 10.83 9.40
C GLU A 23 -7.28 12.06 8.63
N ASP A 24 -5.98 12.17 8.39
CA ASP A 24 -5.39 13.35 7.72
C ASP A 24 -5.73 13.49 6.24
N ARG A 25 -6.26 12.42 5.63
CA ARG A 25 -6.74 12.41 4.24
C ARG A 25 -8.26 12.45 4.11
N GLY A 26 -8.97 12.69 5.22
CA GLY A 26 -10.42 12.86 5.27
C GLY A 26 -11.22 11.58 5.05
N LEU A 27 -10.61 10.41 5.26
CA LEU A 27 -11.28 9.10 5.23
C LEU A 27 -11.91 8.74 6.59
N LEU A 28 -11.52 9.44 7.65
CA LEU A 28 -12.12 9.34 8.97
C LEU A 28 -12.58 10.72 9.46
N PRO A 29 -13.50 10.78 10.43
CA PRO A 29 -13.81 12.02 11.12
C PRO A 29 -12.54 12.68 11.66
N ARG A 30 -12.46 14.00 11.52
CA ARG A 30 -11.29 14.80 11.90
C ARG A 30 -10.97 14.61 13.39
N ASP A 31 -9.68 14.46 13.71
CA ASP A 31 -9.12 14.33 15.07
C ASP A 31 -9.69 13.15 15.88
N LEU A 32 -10.35 12.17 15.26
CA LEU A 32 -10.96 11.02 15.93
C LEU A 32 -9.91 10.11 16.59
N PHE A 33 -8.87 9.73 15.86
CA PHE A 33 -7.78 8.90 16.35
C PHE A 33 -6.98 9.63 17.44
N ILE A 34 -6.65 10.90 17.22
CA ILE A 34 -5.99 11.74 18.24
C ILE A 34 -6.85 11.77 19.50
N SER A 35 -8.16 11.97 19.38
CA SER A 35 -9.09 11.98 20.52
C SER A 35 -9.14 10.63 21.25
N CYS A 36 -9.11 9.51 20.52
CA CYS A 36 -9.03 8.18 21.11
C CYS A 36 -7.74 7.97 21.91
N VAL A 37 -6.58 8.39 21.37
CA VAL A 37 -5.30 8.29 22.08
C VAL A 37 -5.28 9.19 23.32
N GLN A 38 -5.82 10.41 23.22
CA GLN A 38 -5.95 11.33 24.34
C GLN A 38 -6.90 10.81 25.44
N GLU A 39 -8.01 10.16 25.07
CA GLU A 39 -8.88 9.49 26.03
C GLU A 39 -8.12 8.41 26.81
N CYS A 40 -7.28 7.62 26.13
CA CYS A 40 -6.46 6.60 26.78
C CYS A 40 -5.43 7.20 27.73
N LEU A 41 -4.76 8.29 27.33
CA LEU A 41 -3.83 9.03 28.20
C LEU A 41 -4.51 9.58 29.47
N ASN A 42 -5.82 9.83 29.42
CA ASN A 42 -6.62 10.32 30.54
C ASN A 42 -7.28 9.18 31.35
N GLY A 43 -6.79 7.94 31.22
CA GLY A 43 -7.25 6.78 31.99
C GLY A 43 -8.24 5.88 31.27
N GLY A 44 -8.55 6.14 30.00
CA GLY A 44 -9.28 5.22 29.13
C GLY A 44 -8.45 3.96 28.82
N ASN A 45 -9.13 2.83 28.64
CA ASN A 45 -8.49 1.57 28.30
C ASN A 45 -8.29 1.49 26.78
N SER A 46 -7.05 1.49 26.32
CA SER A 46 -6.68 1.44 24.90
C SER A 46 -7.08 0.15 24.19
N TYR A 47 -7.17 -0.98 24.92
CA TYR A 47 -7.72 -2.21 24.38
C TYR A 47 -9.17 -2.01 23.91
N ASP A 48 -10.01 -1.35 24.71
CA ASP A 48 -11.39 -1.06 24.33
C ASP A 48 -11.51 0.10 23.33
N VAL A 49 -10.76 1.20 23.57
CA VAL A 49 -10.90 2.43 22.80
C VAL A 49 -10.32 2.31 21.40
N LEU A 50 -9.10 1.81 21.24
CA LEU A 50 -8.48 1.64 19.91
C LEU A 50 -9.01 0.39 19.23
N GLY A 51 -9.21 -0.70 19.98
CA GLY A 51 -9.84 -1.92 19.48
C GLY A 51 -11.24 -1.66 18.92
N GLY A 52 -12.06 -0.88 19.64
CA GLY A 52 -13.40 -0.47 19.19
C GLY A 52 -13.38 0.37 17.91
N LEU A 53 -12.43 1.30 17.78
CA LEU A 53 -12.27 2.09 16.56
C LEU A 53 -11.95 1.18 15.36
N PHE A 54 -10.96 0.28 15.52
CA PHE A 54 -10.57 -0.66 14.48
C PHE A 54 -11.72 -1.59 14.07
N GLN A 55 -12.56 -1.99 15.04
CA GLN A 55 -13.75 -2.80 14.76
C GLN A 55 -14.75 -2.02 13.89
N GLN A 56 -14.98 -0.73 14.18
CA GLN A 56 -15.86 0.11 13.37
C GLN A 56 -15.32 0.31 11.95
N MET A 57 -14.00 0.44 11.78
CA MET A 57 -13.38 0.50 10.45
C MET A 57 -13.57 -0.82 9.64
N ASN A 58 -13.90 -1.93 10.30
CA ASN A 58 -14.25 -3.20 9.68
C ASN A 58 -15.77 -3.49 9.64
N GLN A 59 -16.61 -2.54 10.06
CA GLN A 59 -18.05 -2.73 10.04
C GLN A 59 -18.64 -2.16 8.74
N PRO A 60 -19.37 -2.95 7.93
CA PRO A 60 -19.98 -2.45 6.71
C PRO A 60 -20.93 -1.27 6.95
N GLY A 61 -20.75 -0.19 6.17
CA GLY A 61 -21.52 1.05 6.27
C GLY A 61 -20.80 2.11 7.11
N ILE A 62 -21.52 3.20 7.38
CA ILE A 62 -21.02 4.31 8.21
C ILE A 62 -21.59 4.14 9.61
N THR A 63 -20.72 4.22 10.62
CA THR A 63 -21.09 4.15 12.03
C THR A 63 -22.09 5.26 12.37
N PRO A 64 -23.34 4.93 12.76
CA PRO A 64 -24.42 5.92 12.78
C PRO A 64 -24.41 6.82 14.02
N VAL A 65 -23.96 6.31 15.18
CA VAL A 65 -24.02 7.00 16.47
C VAL A 65 -22.87 6.56 17.39
N GLY A 66 -22.70 7.28 18.50
CA GLY A 66 -21.73 6.95 19.54
C GLY A 66 -20.35 7.54 19.25
N LYS A 67 -19.34 7.09 19.99
CA LYS A 67 -18.01 7.70 19.98
C LYS A 67 -17.28 7.62 18.65
N TYR A 68 -17.61 6.62 17.83
CA TYR A 68 -17.03 6.40 16.50
C TYR A 68 -17.97 6.83 15.37
N GLN A 69 -18.96 7.68 15.66
CA GLN A 69 -19.90 8.17 14.64
C GLN A 69 -19.15 8.73 13.42
N GLY A 70 -19.58 8.32 12.22
CA GLY A 70 -19.00 8.77 10.96
C GLY A 70 -17.81 7.94 10.46
N VAL A 71 -17.35 6.93 11.21
CA VAL A 71 -16.35 5.96 10.71
C VAL A 71 -16.98 5.12 9.61
N ASP A 72 -16.36 5.14 8.42
CA ASP A 72 -16.76 4.37 7.24
C ASP A 72 -16.00 3.03 7.17
N TYR A 73 -16.45 2.14 6.28
CA TYR A 73 -15.96 0.78 6.11
C TYR A 73 -14.72 0.69 5.21
N PHE A 74 -13.64 0.07 5.70
CA PHE A 74 -12.34 -0.07 5.01
C PHE A 74 -12.15 -1.41 4.30
N ASN A 75 -13.21 -2.21 4.14
CA ASN A 75 -13.20 -3.56 3.54
C ASN A 75 -12.57 -4.69 4.38
N GLY A 76 -12.20 -4.40 5.62
CA GLY A 76 -11.66 -5.42 6.51
C GLY A 76 -10.31 -6.00 6.14
N GLY A 77 -9.52 -5.46 5.20
CA GLY A 77 -8.18 -6.01 4.91
C GLY A 77 -7.28 -6.12 6.16
N LEU A 78 -6.60 -5.02 6.50
CA LEU A 78 -5.81 -4.94 7.73
C LEU A 78 -6.69 -5.05 9.01
N PHE A 79 -7.96 -4.64 8.92
CA PHE A 79 -8.89 -4.60 10.07
C PHE A 79 -9.76 -5.86 10.22
N SER A 80 -9.58 -6.92 9.42
CA SER A 80 -10.31 -8.21 9.55
C SER A 80 -9.93 -8.93 10.82
N ILE A 81 -8.64 -8.85 11.14
CA ILE A 81 -8.04 -9.41 12.34
C ILE A 81 -7.58 -8.24 13.18
N ILE A 82 -8.23 -8.07 14.33
CA ILE A 82 -7.95 -7.03 15.30
C ILE A 82 -7.53 -7.73 16.57
N HIS A 83 -6.31 -7.42 17.02
CA HIS A 83 -5.82 -7.81 18.31
C HIS A 83 -5.67 -6.52 19.12
N PRO A 84 -6.68 -6.13 19.90
CA PRO A 84 -6.55 -4.95 20.72
C PRO A 84 -5.45 -5.15 21.75
N ILE A 85 -4.64 -4.12 21.96
CA ILE A 85 -3.51 -4.14 22.88
C ILE A 85 -3.72 -3.04 23.90
N GLU A 86 -3.60 -3.40 25.18
CA GLU A 86 -3.54 -2.40 26.23
C GLU A 86 -2.12 -1.82 26.30
N LEU A 87 -1.99 -0.55 25.94
CA LEU A 87 -0.75 0.20 25.92
C LEU A 87 -0.44 0.79 27.29
N THR A 88 0.84 0.85 27.62
CA THR A 88 1.31 1.63 28.78
C THR A 88 1.24 3.13 28.49
N ASN A 89 1.20 3.95 29.55
CA ASN A 89 1.22 5.42 29.39
C ASN A 89 2.38 5.91 28.50
N LYS A 90 3.55 5.31 28.61
CA LYS A 90 4.72 5.68 27.80
C LYS A 90 4.53 5.34 26.31
N GLU A 91 3.89 4.22 26.01
CA GLU A 91 3.57 3.84 24.62
C GLU A 91 2.48 4.74 24.03
N LEU A 92 1.48 5.12 24.84
CA LEU A 92 0.48 6.10 24.47
C LEU A 92 1.07 7.49 24.21
N GLU A 93 2.06 7.94 25.00
CA GLU A 93 2.79 9.18 24.75
C GLU A 93 3.49 9.17 23.38
N PHE A 94 4.14 8.05 23.01
CA PHE A 94 4.74 7.92 21.67
C PHE A 94 3.70 7.94 20.57
N LEU A 95 2.58 7.24 20.77
CA LEU A 95 1.50 7.19 19.80
C LEU A 95 0.84 8.57 19.63
N ASP A 96 0.69 9.35 20.69
CA ASP A 96 0.15 10.72 20.62
C ASP A 96 1.08 11.66 19.84
N VAL A 97 2.39 11.61 20.11
CA VAL A 97 3.38 12.41 19.37
C VAL A 97 3.32 12.07 17.87
N ALA A 98 3.16 10.78 17.54
CA ALA A 98 3.02 10.31 16.17
C ALA A 98 1.69 10.77 15.55
N ALA A 99 0.57 10.62 16.25
CA ALA A 99 -0.77 10.99 15.78
C ALA A 99 -0.93 12.48 15.49
N ARG A 100 -0.16 13.34 16.18
CA ARG A 100 -0.16 14.79 15.95
C ARG A 100 0.70 15.25 14.76
N GLN A 101 1.43 14.34 14.10
CA GLN A 101 2.16 14.67 12.88
C GLN A 101 1.22 14.79 11.68
N ASP A 102 1.66 15.45 10.62
CA ASP A 102 0.91 15.59 9.37
C ASP A 102 1.18 14.37 8.45
N TRP A 103 0.35 13.34 8.60
CA TRP A 103 0.35 12.12 7.78
C TRP A 103 -0.18 12.35 6.36
N SER A 104 -0.79 13.51 6.09
CA SER A 104 -1.14 13.88 4.72
C SER A 104 0.11 14.08 3.84
N LYS A 105 1.29 14.24 4.43
CA LYS A 105 2.57 14.41 3.73
C LYS A 105 3.50 13.20 3.84
N ILE A 106 2.95 11.99 4.06
CA ILE A 106 3.74 10.75 4.06
C ILE A 106 4.64 10.69 2.82
N ARG A 107 5.93 10.45 3.07
CA ARG A 107 6.91 10.07 2.05
C ARG A 107 7.02 8.56 2.02
N LEU A 108 7.27 8.01 0.83
CA LEU A 108 7.45 6.57 0.61
C LEU A 108 8.51 5.95 1.55
N ALA A 109 9.53 6.73 1.92
CA ALA A 109 10.59 6.31 2.84
C ALA A 109 10.09 5.87 4.23
N ILE A 110 8.92 6.34 4.68
CA ILE A 110 8.37 5.95 5.98
C ILE A 110 8.11 4.44 6.04
N PHE A 111 7.57 3.83 4.98
CA PHE A 111 7.29 2.39 4.98
C PHE A 111 8.58 1.57 4.98
N GLY A 112 9.60 2.02 4.25
CA GLY A 112 10.94 1.42 4.32
C GLY A 112 11.52 1.49 5.73
N ASN A 113 11.42 2.65 6.39
CA ASN A 113 11.93 2.84 7.75
C ASN A 113 11.15 2.03 8.79
N ILE A 114 9.82 1.90 8.65
CA ILE A 114 9.00 1.04 9.51
C ILE A 114 9.46 -0.41 9.33
N PHE A 115 9.63 -0.87 8.10
CA PHE A 115 10.08 -2.23 7.80
C PHE A 115 11.47 -2.53 8.36
N GLU A 116 12.45 -1.66 8.07
CA GLU A 116 13.83 -1.81 8.56
C GLU A 116 13.92 -1.70 10.09
N GLY A 117 13.09 -0.83 10.69
CA GLY A 117 13.04 -0.60 12.13
C GLY A 117 12.49 -1.78 12.93
N THR A 118 11.64 -2.61 12.31
CA THR A 118 11.12 -3.84 12.92
C THR A 118 12.10 -5.00 12.89
N ALA A 119 13.12 -4.97 12.01
CA ALA A 119 14.07 -6.06 11.85
C ALA A 119 15.34 -5.91 12.69
N ASN A 120 15.83 -7.03 13.24
CA ASN A 120 17.11 -7.07 13.94
C ASN A 120 18.28 -6.92 12.95
N ALA A 121 19.46 -6.50 13.45
CA ALA A 121 20.63 -6.23 12.60
C ALA A 121 21.08 -7.43 11.76
N GLU A 122 20.90 -8.65 12.28
CA GLU A 122 21.24 -9.90 11.60
C GLU A 122 20.22 -10.28 10.51
N GLU A 123 18.94 -9.99 10.74
CA GLU A 123 17.86 -10.16 9.76
C GLU A 123 17.99 -9.16 8.61
N ARG A 124 18.29 -7.88 8.92
CA ARG A 124 18.56 -6.84 7.90
C ARG A 124 19.66 -7.26 6.93
N HIS A 125 20.73 -7.83 7.45
CA HIS A 125 21.89 -8.24 6.65
C HIS A 125 21.70 -9.60 5.94
N THR A 126 20.75 -10.42 6.39
CA THR A 126 20.48 -11.75 5.82
C THR A 126 19.42 -11.70 4.72
N TYR A 127 18.38 -10.88 4.89
CA TYR A 127 17.31 -10.70 3.92
C TYR A 127 17.53 -9.52 2.97
N GLY A 128 18.68 -8.85 3.03
CA GLY A 128 19.01 -7.74 2.13
C GLY A 128 18.01 -6.59 2.22
N MET A 129 17.42 -6.36 3.39
CA MET A 129 16.38 -5.36 3.63
C MET A 129 17.00 -3.96 3.60
N HIS A 130 17.17 -3.44 2.39
CA HIS A 130 17.64 -2.09 2.13
C HIS A 130 16.57 -1.29 1.41
N PHE A 131 16.19 -0.18 2.00
CA PHE A 131 15.33 0.82 1.41
C PHE A 131 15.91 1.26 0.05
N THR A 132 15.08 1.13 -0.99
CA THR A 132 15.38 1.65 -2.32
C THR A 132 14.69 3.00 -2.48
N SER A 133 15.45 4.05 -2.78
CA SER A 133 14.90 5.40 -2.93
C SER A 133 13.93 5.49 -4.11
N GLU A 134 12.96 6.41 -4.07
CA GLU A 134 12.04 6.65 -5.18
C GLU A 134 12.79 6.95 -6.49
N ALA A 135 13.89 7.71 -6.41
CA ALA A 135 14.74 8.02 -7.55
C ALA A 135 15.40 6.76 -8.15
N ASP A 136 15.79 5.80 -7.32
CA ASP A 136 16.36 4.53 -7.78
C ASP A 136 15.30 3.60 -8.35
N ILE A 137 14.12 3.53 -7.71
CA ILE A 137 12.96 2.78 -8.23
C ILE A 137 12.59 3.31 -9.62
N MET A 138 12.58 4.63 -9.82
CA MET A 138 12.25 5.24 -11.10
C MET A 138 13.25 4.91 -12.21
N LYS A 139 14.51 4.56 -11.89
CA LYS A 139 15.47 4.06 -12.90
C LYS A 139 15.03 2.72 -13.50
N ILE A 140 14.18 1.96 -12.81
CA ILE A 140 13.62 0.68 -13.26
C ILE A 140 12.20 0.89 -13.84
N VAL A 141 11.33 1.58 -13.10
CA VAL A 141 9.92 1.79 -13.50
C VAL A 141 9.82 2.58 -14.80
N ARG A 142 10.63 3.63 -14.97
CA ARG A 142 10.55 4.49 -16.16
C ARG A 142 10.83 3.75 -17.47
N PRO A 143 11.98 3.06 -17.66
CA PRO A 143 12.23 2.35 -18.92
C PRO A 143 11.34 1.12 -19.12
N THR A 144 10.88 0.47 -18.04
CA THR A 144 10.11 -0.78 -18.12
C THR A 144 8.61 -0.53 -18.37
N ILE A 145 8.05 0.51 -17.75
CA ILE A 145 6.60 0.78 -17.74
C ILE A 145 6.31 2.13 -18.37
N SER A 146 6.83 3.23 -17.79
CA SER A 146 6.38 4.58 -18.17
C SER A 146 6.68 4.92 -19.62
N ARG A 147 7.92 4.71 -20.06
CA ARG A 147 8.36 5.00 -21.44
C ARG A 147 7.60 4.15 -22.45
N TYR A 148 7.41 2.86 -22.15
CA TYR A 148 6.67 1.94 -23.01
C TYR A 148 5.27 2.46 -23.35
N TRP A 149 4.52 2.90 -22.34
CA TRP A 149 3.18 3.42 -22.56
C TRP A 149 3.17 4.83 -23.15
N GLU A 150 4.07 5.72 -22.71
CA GLU A 150 4.20 7.08 -23.27
C GLU A 150 4.40 7.03 -24.79
N GLU A 151 5.34 6.21 -25.27
CA GLU A 151 5.65 6.09 -26.69
C GLU A 151 4.48 5.52 -27.50
N ARG A 152 3.78 4.50 -26.97
CA ARG A 152 2.59 3.93 -27.62
C ARG A 152 1.44 4.92 -27.70
N ILE A 153 1.20 5.65 -26.61
CA ILE A 153 0.18 6.71 -26.56
C ILE A 153 0.54 7.80 -27.55
N GLU A 154 1.81 8.24 -27.62
CA GLU A 154 2.28 9.26 -28.55
C GLU A 154 2.06 8.87 -30.02
N GLN A 155 2.43 7.65 -30.39
CA GLN A 155 2.30 7.12 -31.75
C GLN A 155 0.85 6.88 -32.19
N ALA A 156 -0.06 6.63 -31.25
CA ALA A 156 -1.48 6.45 -31.55
C ALA A 156 -2.10 7.76 -32.07
N GLY A 157 -2.51 7.73 -33.35
CA GLY A 157 -3.07 8.88 -34.05
C GLY A 157 -4.59 8.83 -34.16
N LYS A 158 -5.18 7.62 -34.12
CA LYS A 158 -6.62 7.40 -34.32
C LYS A 158 -7.31 7.03 -33.00
N ILE A 159 -8.59 7.42 -32.88
CA ILE A 159 -9.39 7.11 -31.68
C ILE A 159 -9.52 5.60 -31.42
N GLY A 160 -9.59 4.78 -32.47
CA GLY A 160 -9.64 3.32 -32.33
C GLY A 160 -8.36 2.73 -31.72
N GLU A 161 -7.21 3.30 -32.05
CA GLU A 161 -5.91 2.90 -31.48
C GLU A 161 -5.85 3.27 -29.98
N LEU A 162 -6.27 4.49 -29.63
CA LEU A 162 -6.32 4.94 -28.23
C LEU A 162 -7.30 4.11 -27.37
N ASN A 163 -8.49 3.79 -27.90
CA ASN A 163 -9.43 2.90 -27.21
C ASN A 163 -8.85 1.48 -27.03
N THR A 164 -8.02 1.02 -27.97
CA THR A 164 -7.33 -0.27 -27.84
C THR A 164 -6.29 -0.20 -26.72
N LEU A 165 -5.48 0.87 -26.68
CA LEU A 165 -4.53 1.11 -25.59
C LEU A 165 -5.21 1.19 -24.23
N GLN A 166 -6.43 1.76 -24.15
CA GLN A 166 -7.20 1.81 -22.91
C GLN A 166 -7.55 0.41 -22.40
N LEU A 167 -8.03 -0.48 -23.29
CA LEU A 167 -8.35 -1.86 -22.93
C LEU A 167 -7.10 -2.63 -22.50
N GLU A 168 -5.98 -2.43 -23.19
CA GLU A 168 -4.72 -3.06 -22.81
C GLU A 168 -4.20 -2.54 -21.46
N LEU A 169 -4.28 -1.23 -21.21
CA LEU A 169 -3.83 -0.61 -19.96
C LEU A 169 -4.69 -1.07 -18.77
N GLN A 170 -5.99 -1.30 -18.99
CA GLN A 170 -6.89 -1.90 -18.00
C GLN A 170 -6.54 -3.35 -17.65
N GLN A 171 -5.95 -4.09 -18.57
CA GLN A 171 -5.57 -5.50 -18.38
C GLN A 171 -4.11 -5.70 -17.97
N TYR A 172 -3.31 -4.62 -18.01
CA TYR A 172 -1.89 -4.65 -17.73
C TYR A 172 -1.60 -5.10 -16.29
N LYS A 173 -0.70 -6.06 -16.12
CA LYS A 173 -0.33 -6.62 -14.81
C LYS A 173 1.14 -6.39 -14.52
N ILE A 174 1.44 -5.97 -13.29
CA ILE A 174 2.80 -5.73 -12.80
C ILE A 174 3.08 -6.65 -11.63
N LEU A 175 4.23 -7.32 -11.63
CA LEU A 175 4.68 -8.19 -10.56
C LEU A 175 5.98 -7.67 -9.93
N ASP A 176 6.05 -7.70 -8.60
CA ASP A 176 7.28 -7.63 -7.82
C ASP A 176 7.50 -8.91 -6.99
N PRO A 177 8.39 -9.82 -7.41
CA PRO A 177 8.57 -11.12 -6.77
C PRO A 177 9.34 -11.07 -5.44
N ALA A 178 9.82 -9.89 -5.02
CA ALA A 178 10.48 -9.70 -3.73
C ALA A 178 10.09 -8.33 -3.18
N CYS A 179 8.79 -8.15 -2.93
CA CYS A 179 8.21 -6.81 -2.86
C CYS A 179 8.55 -6.04 -1.59
N GLY A 180 9.01 -6.70 -0.53
CA GLY A 180 9.30 -6.05 0.75
C GLY A 180 8.11 -5.21 1.21
N SER A 181 8.37 -3.93 1.55
CA SER A 181 7.34 -2.96 1.95
C SER A 181 6.45 -2.47 0.79
N GLY A 182 6.59 -2.97 -0.44
CA GLY A 182 5.76 -2.61 -1.58
C GLY A 182 6.13 -1.30 -2.29
N ASN A 183 7.36 -0.78 -2.08
CA ASN A 183 7.75 0.53 -2.62
C ASN A 183 7.80 0.57 -4.15
N PHE A 184 8.25 -0.51 -4.81
CA PHE A 184 8.23 -0.61 -6.27
C PHE A 184 6.79 -0.59 -6.81
N LEU A 185 5.90 -1.37 -6.18
CA LEU A 185 4.48 -1.42 -6.54
C LEU A 185 3.79 -0.07 -6.33
N TYR A 186 4.12 0.65 -5.25
CA TYR A 186 3.64 2.02 -5.02
C TYR A 186 4.01 2.96 -6.17
N VAL A 187 5.29 3.02 -6.52
CA VAL A 187 5.78 3.95 -7.55
C VAL A 187 5.22 3.56 -8.91
N ALA A 188 5.20 2.27 -9.23
CA ALA A 188 4.60 1.77 -10.46
C ALA A 188 3.10 2.11 -10.54
N TYR A 189 2.36 2.04 -9.44
CA TYR A 189 0.96 2.45 -9.39
C TYR A 189 0.77 3.95 -9.64
N GLN A 190 1.59 4.80 -9.01
CA GLN A 190 1.55 6.25 -9.26
C GLN A 190 1.84 6.58 -10.74
N GLU A 191 2.81 5.90 -11.33
CA GLU A 191 3.16 6.08 -12.74
C GLU A 191 2.07 5.56 -13.68
N LEU A 192 1.47 4.41 -13.41
CA LEU A 192 0.40 3.87 -14.23
C LEU A 192 -0.86 4.74 -14.17
N LYS A 193 -1.18 5.33 -13.01
CA LYS A 193 -2.24 6.35 -12.88
C LYS A 193 -1.92 7.61 -13.67
N ARG A 194 -0.67 8.09 -13.67
CA ARG A 194 -0.26 9.24 -14.51
C ARG A 194 -0.42 8.93 -15.99
N ILE A 195 -0.04 7.73 -16.42
CA ILE A 195 -0.17 7.26 -17.80
C ILE A 195 -1.64 7.13 -18.21
N GLU A 196 -2.49 6.65 -17.31
CA GLU A 196 -3.95 6.64 -17.51
C GLU A 196 -4.47 8.05 -17.80
N GLN A 197 -4.08 9.05 -17.00
CA GLN A 197 -4.50 10.44 -17.24
C GLN A 197 -4.02 10.95 -18.59
N LEU A 198 -2.76 10.68 -18.97
CA LEU A 198 -2.22 11.03 -20.28
C LEU A 198 -3.05 10.43 -21.44
N LEU A 199 -3.44 9.16 -21.32
CA LEU A 199 -4.26 8.49 -22.33
C LEU A 199 -5.67 9.08 -22.40
N ILE A 200 -6.28 9.31 -21.24
CA ILE A 200 -7.60 9.92 -21.06
C ILE A 200 -7.66 11.31 -21.71
N GLU A 201 -6.67 12.16 -21.44
CA GLU A 201 -6.54 13.50 -22.00
C GLU A 201 -6.44 13.44 -23.53
N LYS A 202 -5.57 12.57 -24.06
CA LYS A 202 -5.41 12.40 -25.51
C LYS A 202 -6.68 11.87 -26.20
N ILE A 203 -7.43 10.98 -25.54
CA ILE A 203 -8.74 10.51 -26.01
C ILE A 203 -9.74 11.67 -26.08
N ALA A 204 -9.81 12.50 -25.04
CA ALA A 204 -10.72 13.63 -24.95
C ALA A 204 -10.45 14.67 -26.06
N GLU A 205 -9.19 15.04 -26.27
CA GLU A 205 -8.77 15.97 -27.33
C GLU A 205 -9.20 15.50 -28.72
N ARG A 206 -9.16 14.19 -28.98
CA ARG A 206 -9.50 13.60 -30.28
C ARG A 206 -11.01 13.51 -30.53
N ARG A 207 -11.82 13.32 -29.48
CA ARG A 207 -13.28 13.14 -29.60
C ARG A 207 -14.04 14.43 -29.97
N ARG A 208 -13.44 15.62 -29.80
CA ARG A 208 -14.05 16.95 -30.10
C ARG A 208 -15.47 17.14 -29.59
N SER A 209 -15.86 16.42 -28.55
CA SER A 209 -17.19 16.50 -27.95
C SER A 209 -17.02 16.42 -26.45
N ALA A 210 -17.45 17.49 -25.77
CA ALA A 210 -17.58 17.57 -24.32
C ALA A 210 -18.78 16.75 -23.85
N ASN A 211 -18.84 15.48 -24.25
CA ASN A 211 -19.73 14.56 -23.56
C ASN A 211 -19.04 14.22 -22.24
N ASP A 212 -19.61 14.73 -21.15
CA ASP A 212 -19.39 14.36 -19.74
C ASP A 212 -19.69 12.86 -19.49
N GLN A 213 -19.19 11.97 -20.35
CA GLN A 213 -19.05 10.58 -19.97
C GLN A 213 -17.99 10.58 -18.88
N LEU A 214 -18.45 10.44 -17.64
CA LEU A 214 -17.66 10.11 -16.47
C LEU A 214 -16.50 9.23 -16.92
N GLN A 215 -15.29 9.78 -16.90
CA GLN A 215 -14.09 9.06 -17.26
C GLN A 215 -13.83 8.07 -16.14
N ILE A 216 -14.32 6.84 -16.31
CA ILE A 216 -14.16 5.77 -15.33
C ILE A 216 -12.67 5.42 -15.35
N SER A 217 -11.99 5.67 -14.24
CA SER A 217 -10.63 5.15 -14.06
C SER A 217 -10.65 3.63 -14.13
N PHE A 218 -9.67 3.08 -14.84
CA PHE A 218 -9.52 1.67 -15.15
C PHE A 218 -8.19 1.10 -14.63
N VAL A 219 -7.28 1.94 -14.13
CA VAL A 219 -6.10 1.50 -13.37
C VAL A 219 -6.48 1.28 -11.90
N THR A 220 -6.33 0.05 -11.41
CA THR A 220 -6.68 -0.33 -10.03
C THR A 220 -5.55 -1.09 -9.33
N PRO A 221 -5.50 -1.09 -7.99
CA PRO A 221 -4.54 -1.90 -7.23
C PRO A 221 -4.57 -3.40 -7.57
N LYS A 222 -5.68 -3.93 -8.12
CA LYS A 222 -5.82 -5.34 -8.51
C LYS A 222 -4.94 -5.76 -9.69
N GLN A 223 -4.30 -4.81 -10.36
CA GLN A 223 -3.32 -5.05 -11.43
C GLN A 223 -1.90 -5.28 -10.90
N PHE A 224 -1.67 -5.04 -9.61
CA PHE A 224 -0.36 -5.11 -8.99
C PHE A 224 -0.26 -6.39 -8.16
N TYR A 225 0.82 -7.12 -8.35
CA TYR A 225 1.08 -8.40 -7.71
C TYR A 225 2.43 -8.36 -7.02
N GLY A 226 2.53 -9.04 -5.89
CA GLY A 226 3.78 -9.10 -5.15
C GLY A 226 3.87 -10.33 -4.28
N MET A 227 5.10 -10.70 -3.92
CA MET A 227 5.33 -11.72 -2.92
C MET A 227 6.56 -11.40 -2.08
N ASP A 228 6.49 -11.81 -0.83
CA ASP A 228 7.62 -11.75 0.11
C ASP A 228 7.49 -12.92 1.09
N ILE A 229 8.63 -13.42 1.57
CA ILE A 229 8.66 -14.50 2.57
C ILE A 229 8.30 -13.99 3.97
N ASN A 230 8.43 -12.69 4.21
CA ASN A 230 8.10 -12.08 5.49
C ASN A 230 6.60 -11.68 5.51
N PRO A 231 5.78 -12.26 6.41
CA PRO A 231 4.35 -11.96 6.49
C PRO A 231 4.07 -10.48 6.82
N PHE A 232 4.94 -9.83 7.59
CA PHE A 232 4.81 -8.40 7.88
C PHE A 232 5.07 -7.52 6.66
N ALA A 233 6.06 -7.89 5.83
CA ALA A 233 6.34 -7.19 4.57
C ALA A 233 5.10 -7.20 3.66
N VAL A 234 4.45 -8.35 3.56
CA VAL A 234 3.22 -8.54 2.79
C VAL A 234 2.08 -7.66 3.31
N GLU A 235 1.85 -7.62 4.62
CA GLU A 235 0.83 -6.73 5.21
C GLU A 235 1.14 -5.25 4.93
N LEU A 236 2.40 -4.86 5.11
CA LEU A 236 2.86 -3.51 4.86
C LEU A 236 2.70 -3.13 3.38
N ALA A 237 3.07 -4.00 2.43
CA ALA A 237 2.91 -3.76 1.00
C ALA A 237 1.44 -3.56 0.58
N ARG A 238 0.50 -4.31 1.20
CA ARG A 238 -0.94 -4.10 0.97
C ARG A 238 -1.38 -2.72 1.44
N VAL A 239 -0.97 -2.31 2.64
CA VAL A 239 -1.24 -0.97 3.19
C VAL A 239 -0.63 0.12 2.29
N THR A 240 0.60 -0.08 1.84
CA THR A 240 1.30 0.84 0.94
C THR A 240 0.55 1.04 -0.38
N LEU A 241 0.00 -0.01 -0.99
CA LEU A 241 -0.83 0.11 -2.19
C LEU A 241 -2.18 0.80 -1.93
N MET A 242 -2.81 0.53 -0.78
CA MET A 242 -4.04 1.24 -0.37
C MET A 242 -3.78 2.75 -0.25
N ILE A 243 -2.66 3.13 0.37
CA ILE A 243 -2.21 4.51 0.48
C ILE A 243 -1.89 5.11 -0.90
N ALA A 244 -1.23 4.35 -1.78
CA ALA A 244 -0.96 4.76 -3.16
C ALA A 244 -2.25 5.16 -3.90
N ARG A 245 -3.32 4.35 -3.75
CA ARG A 245 -4.63 4.65 -4.35
C ARG A 245 -5.16 6.00 -3.89
N LYS A 246 -5.24 6.24 -2.58
CA LYS A 246 -5.73 7.52 -2.06
C LYS A 246 -4.85 8.70 -2.51
N VAL A 247 -3.53 8.54 -2.47
CA VAL A 247 -2.58 9.56 -2.96
C VAL A 247 -2.83 9.90 -4.42
N ALA A 248 -3.08 8.91 -5.28
CA ALA A 248 -3.35 9.15 -6.70
C ALA A 248 -4.69 9.87 -6.92
N ILE A 249 -5.74 9.46 -6.19
CA ILE A 249 -7.06 10.11 -6.22
C ILE A 249 -6.92 11.59 -5.89
N ASP A 250 -6.21 11.91 -4.80
CA ASP A 250 -5.98 13.29 -4.36
C ASP A 250 -5.14 14.08 -5.36
N LYS A 251 -4.03 13.48 -5.84
CA LYS A 251 -3.07 14.13 -6.74
C LYS A 251 -3.70 14.53 -8.08
N PHE A 252 -4.57 13.68 -8.63
CA PHE A 252 -5.20 13.89 -9.93
C PHE A 252 -6.65 14.38 -9.82
N ASN A 253 -7.14 14.69 -8.61
CA ASN A 253 -8.52 15.12 -8.33
C ASN A 253 -9.57 14.17 -8.95
N LEU A 254 -9.36 12.86 -8.80
CA LEU A 254 -10.20 11.83 -9.42
C LEU A 254 -11.52 11.70 -8.67
N THR A 255 -12.62 11.55 -9.41
CA THR A 255 -13.94 11.25 -8.84
C THR A 255 -14.09 9.73 -8.65
N GLU A 256 -13.25 9.15 -7.79
CA GLU A 256 -13.27 7.73 -7.43
C GLU A 256 -13.65 7.56 -5.96
N ALA A 257 -14.43 6.53 -5.65
CA ALA A 257 -14.66 6.16 -4.25
C ALA A 257 -13.31 5.72 -3.64
N SER A 258 -12.92 6.35 -2.53
CA SER A 258 -11.69 5.99 -1.80
C SER A 258 -11.89 4.78 -0.88
N LEU A 259 -13.13 4.52 -0.48
CA LEU A 259 -13.55 3.39 0.36
C LEU A 259 -14.78 2.70 -0.28
N PRO A 260 -15.00 1.39 -0.03
CA PRO A 260 -14.11 0.49 0.70
C PRO A 260 -12.81 0.21 -0.08
N LEU A 261 -11.72 -0.11 0.64
CA LEU A 261 -10.42 -0.41 0.02
C LEU A 261 -10.46 -1.73 -0.75
N ASP A 262 -9.59 -1.90 -1.74
CA ASP A 262 -9.49 -3.20 -2.42
C ASP A 262 -8.91 -4.27 -1.50
N THR A 263 -9.49 -5.46 -1.53
CA THR A 263 -8.90 -6.67 -0.94
C THR A 263 -7.74 -7.12 -1.82
N LEU A 264 -6.52 -7.17 -1.27
CA LEU A 264 -5.29 -7.49 -1.99
C LEU A 264 -4.65 -8.81 -1.53
N ASP A 265 -5.37 -9.64 -0.79
CA ASP A 265 -4.86 -10.91 -0.25
C ASP A 265 -4.44 -11.92 -1.32
N SER A 266 -5.09 -11.89 -2.50
CA SER A 266 -4.70 -12.71 -3.66
C SER A 266 -3.66 -12.04 -4.56
N ASN A 267 -3.41 -10.74 -4.37
CA ASN A 267 -2.48 -9.95 -5.17
C ASN A 267 -1.08 -9.94 -4.54
N ILE A 268 -1.03 -9.68 -3.23
CA ILE A 268 0.22 -9.64 -2.46
C ILE A 268 0.22 -10.82 -1.49
N ILE A 269 1.09 -11.80 -1.72
CA ILE A 269 1.07 -13.09 -1.01
C ILE A 269 2.33 -13.32 -0.18
N CYS A 270 2.19 -14.05 0.93
CA CYS A 270 3.33 -14.51 1.73
C CYS A 270 3.82 -15.83 1.13
N ALA A 271 4.89 -15.78 0.35
CA ALA A 271 5.39 -16.92 -0.40
C ALA A 271 6.86 -16.74 -0.78
N ASP A 272 7.57 -17.85 -0.96
CA ASP A 272 8.91 -17.84 -1.54
C ASP A 272 8.82 -17.83 -3.06
N ALA A 273 9.34 -16.77 -3.68
CA ALA A 273 9.29 -16.59 -5.12
C ALA A 273 10.07 -17.63 -5.93
N LEU A 274 11.03 -18.32 -5.33
CA LEU A 274 11.79 -19.37 -6.01
C LEU A 274 11.02 -20.68 -6.11
N PHE A 275 10.04 -20.90 -5.23
CA PHE A 275 9.27 -22.15 -5.14
C PHE A 275 7.78 -21.98 -5.41
N THR A 276 7.38 -20.79 -5.87
CA THR A 276 5.97 -20.45 -6.13
C THR A 276 5.79 -20.09 -7.59
N ASP A 277 4.73 -20.59 -8.22
CA ASP A 277 4.37 -20.20 -9.59
C ASP A 277 4.00 -18.72 -9.65
N TRP A 278 4.66 -17.97 -10.53
CA TRP A 278 4.42 -16.54 -10.65
C TRP A 278 3.12 -16.26 -11.39
N GLN A 279 2.37 -15.28 -10.89
CA GLN A 279 1.30 -14.67 -11.65
C GLN A 279 1.87 -14.13 -12.96
N LYS A 280 1.30 -14.57 -14.10
CA LYS A 280 1.64 -13.99 -15.40
C LYS A 280 1.43 -12.48 -15.38
N ALA A 281 2.50 -11.74 -15.68
CA ALA A 281 2.56 -10.28 -15.66
C ALA A 281 3.15 -9.76 -16.97
N ASP A 282 2.80 -8.53 -17.31
CA ASP A 282 3.30 -7.80 -18.49
C ASP A 282 4.59 -7.04 -18.18
N ALA A 283 4.81 -6.68 -16.90
CA ALA A 283 6.09 -6.17 -16.40
C ALA A 283 6.45 -6.82 -15.07
N ILE A 284 7.75 -7.08 -14.90
CA ILE A 284 8.34 -7.57 -13.66
C ILE A 284 9.37 -6.54 -13.21
N ILE A 285 9.19 -6.01 -12.00
CA ILE A 285 10.05 -5.00 -11.38
C ILE A 285 10.41 -5.47 -9.97
N GLY A 286 11.41 -4.86 -9.34
CA GLY A 286 11.75 -5.17 -7.96
C GLY A 286 13.23 -5.05 -7.68
N ASN A 287 13.59 -5.34 -6.43
CA ASN A 287 14.97 -5.38 -5.97
C ASN A 287 15.17 -6.61 -5.08
N PRO A 288 15.43 -7.79 -5.66
CA PRO A 288 15.57 -9.04 -4.91
C PRO A 288 16.80 -9.01 -3.98
N PRO A 289 16.81 -9.82 -2.91
CA PRO A 289 17.90 -9.82 -1.94
C PRO A 289 19.23 -10.28 -2.55
N PHE A 290 20.32 -9.55 -2.25
CA PHE A 290 21.67 -9.89 -2.70
C PHE A 290 22.39 -10.79 -1.70
N LEU A 291 22.42 -12.10 -1.97
CA LEU A 291 23.25 -13.06 -1.23
C LEU A 291 24.37 -13.58 -2.13
N GLY A 292 25.63 -13.33 -1.76
CA GLY A 292 26.77 -13.87 -2.50
C GLY A 292 26.78 -15.40 -2.50
N GLY A 293 27.14 -16.04 -3.62
CA GLY A 293 26.94 -17.49 -3.85
C GLY A 293 27.50 -18.43 -2.77
N LYS A 294 28.62 -18.09 -2.11
CA LYS A 294 29.14 -18.88 -0.98
C LYS A 294 28.25 -18.81 0.26
N LYS A 295 27.55 -17.68 0.48
CA LYS A 295 26.65 -17.47 1.62
C LYS A 295 25.25 -18.03 1.36
N LEU A 296 24.82 -18.10 0.09
CA LEU A 296 23.52 -18.61 -0.33
C LEU A 296 23.31 -20.05 0.18
N ARG A 297 24.22 -20.95 -0.20
CA ARG A 297 24.16 -22.38 0.18
C ARG A 297 24.30 -22.60 1.69
N ILE A 298 25.14 -21.79 2.35
CA ILE A 298 25.36 -21.89 3.81
C ILE A 298 24.15 -21.40 4.61
N LYS A 299 23.46 -20.34 4.14
CA LYS A 299 22.38 -19.70 4.89
C LYS A 299 20.99 -20.23 4.54
N LEU A 300 20.75 -20.60 3.29
CA LEU A 300 19.42 -20.97 2.78
C LEU A 300 19.31 -22.46 2.41
N GLY A 301 20.43 -23.17 2.33
CA GLY A 301 20.46 -24.61 1.99
C GLY A 301 20.70 -24.87 0.50
N ASP A 302 20.77 -26.16 0.15
CA ASP A 302 21.11 -26.61 -1.21
C ASP A 302 20.00 -26.34 -2.23
N GLU A 303 18.73 -26.39 -1.82
CA GLU A 303 17.55 -26.13 -2.68
C GLU A 303 17.55 -24.72 -3.29
N TYR A 304 18.23 -23.76 -2.65
CA TYR A 304 18.38 -22.38 -3.14
C TYR A 304 19.59 -22.21 -4.08
N ALA A 305 20.41 -23.24 -4.25
CA ALA A 305 21.69 -23.19 -4.97
C ALA A 305 21.80 -24.20 -6.11
N GLU A 306 20.69 -24.87 -6.46
CA GLU A 306 20.49 -25.71 -7.65
C GLU A 306 19.79 -24.93 -8.77
#